data_AF-A0A172U5M0-F1
#
_entry.id   AF-A0A172U5M0-F1
#
_cell.length_a   1.000
_cell.length_b   1.000
_cell.length_c   1.000
_cell.angle_alpha   90.00
_cell.angle_beta   90.00
_cell.angle_gamma   90.00
#
_symmetry.space_group_name_H-M   'P 1'
#
loop_
_entity.id
_entity.type
_entity.pdbx_description
1 polymer ?
#
loop_
_entity_poly.entity_id
_entity_poly.type
_entity_poly.pdbx_seq_one_letter_code
_entity_poly.pdbx_strand_id
1 'polypeptide(L)'
;MSNTWFRLYHEFATDPKTQMLTEVDQRRFIMILCLRCCNGNVTLQDDEVSFQLRITVAEWQKTKATLLSKNLIGSDNLPTNWDKRQYLSDSSAARVARHRERKKERNRPVTLQ
;
A
#
# COMPACT_ATOMS: atom_id res chain seq x y z
N MET A 1 -6.02 3.75 10.67
CA MET A 1 -4.62 4.12 10.95
C MET A 1 -3.83 3.80 9.69
N SER A 2 -3.22 4.80 9.07
CA SER A 2 -2.30 4.61 7.93
C SER A 2 -1.09 3.80 8.41
N ASN A 3 -0.69 2.78 7.66
CA ASN A 3 0.57 2.09 7.95
C ASN A 3 1.71 3.09 7.72
N THR A 4 2.59 3.28 8.71
CA THR A 4 3.71 4.24 8.61
C THR A 4 4.87 3.69 7.78
N TRP A 5 4.80 2.44 7.36
CA TRP A 5 5.82 1.73 6.61
C TRP A 5 5.20 0.58 5.80
N PHE A 6 5.89 0.18 4.73
CA PHE A 6 5.60 -1.01 3.95
C PHE A 6 6.88 -1.84 3.78
N ARG A 7 6.73 -3.14 3.53
CA ARG A 7 7.86 -4.02 3.21
C ARG A 7 8.27 -3.86 1.77
N LEU A 8 9.49 -3.39 1.54
CA LEU A 8 10.16 -3.53 0.26
C LEU A 8 11.02 -4.80 0.29
N TYR A 9 10.75 -5.72 -0.63
CA TYR A 9 11.46 -7.00 -0.71
C TYR A 9 12.73 -6.85 -1.55
N HIS A 10 13.77 -7.60 -1.19
CA HIS A 10 15.06 -7.59 -1.89
C HIS A 10 14.92 -7.95 -3.39
N GLU A 11 13.88 -8.69 -3.76
CA GLU A 11 13.51 -8.99 -5.15
C GLU A 11 13.39 -7.74 -6.01
N PHE A 12 13.15 -6.56 -5.44
CA PHE A 12 13.17 -5.30 -6.18
C PHE A 12 14.46 -5.11 -7.01
N ALA A 13 15.60 -5.57 -6.48
CA ALA A 13 16.91 -5.45 -7.13
C ALA A 13 17.16 -6.52 -8.22
N THR A 14 16.35 -7.58 -8.29
CA THR A 14 16.61 -8.73 -9.17
C THR A 14 15.43 -9.13 -10.04
N ASP A 15 14.21 -8.68 -9.71
CA ASP A 15 13.00 -8.97 -10.46
C ASP A 15 13.10 -8.34 -11.86
N PRO A 16 13.00 -9.13 -12.94
CA PRO A 16 13.18 -8.63 -14.30
C PRO A 16 12.19 -7.52 -14.66
N LYS A 17 10.95 -7.55 -14.14
CA LYS A 17 9.96 -6.52 -14.45
C LYS A 17 10.39 -5.17 -13.89
N THR A 18 10.91 -5.18 -12.66
CA THR A 18 11.41 -3.99 -11.99
C THR A 18 12.71 -3.50 -12.63
N GLN A 19 13.66 -4.40 -12.90
CA GLN A 19 14.96 -4.06 -13.48
C GLN A 19 14.90 -3.59 -14.94
N MET A 20 13.84 -3.97 -15.69
CA MET A 20 13.59 -3.43 -17.03
C MET A 20 12.97 -2.03 -17.04
N LEU A 21 12.63 -1.45 -15.88
CA LEU A 21 12.17 -0.07 -15.79
C LEU A 21 13.37 0.90 -15.79
N THR A 22 13.15 2.10 -16.30
CA THR A 22 14.08 3.22 -16.07
C THR A 22 14.15 3.54 -14.58
N GLU A 23 15.26 4.09 -14.11
CA GLU A 23 15.40 4.52 -12.70
C GLU A 23 14.28 5.48 -12.26
N VAL A 24 13.83 6.32 -13.20
CA VAL A 24 12.72 7.25 -12.99
C VAL A 24 11.41 6.49 -12.72
N ASP A 25 11.10 5.47 -13.53
CA ASP A 25 9.90 4.66 -13.34
C ASP A 25 10.00 3.74 -12.11
N GLN A 26 11.20 3.26 -11.77
CA GLN A 26 11.45 2.54 -10.52
C GLN A 26 11.13 3.42 -9.31
N ARG A 27 11.63 4.67 -9.27
CA ARG A 27 11.29 5.64 -8.22
C ARG A 27 9.78 5.90 -8.18
N ARG A 28 9.14 6.12 -9.33
CA ARG A 28 7.69 6.37 -9.41
C ARG A 28 6.89 5.17 -8.90
N PHE A 29 7.31 3.95 -9.19
CA PHE A 29 6.68 2.75 -8.65
C PHE A 29 6.81 2.68 -7.11
N ILE A 30 7.99 2.96 -6.54
CA ILE A 30 8.17 3.05 -5.09
C ILE A 30 7.23 4.10 -4.48
N MET A 31 7.09 5.27 -5.12
CA MET A 31 6.16 6.30 -4.65
C MET A 31 4.70 5.83 -4.65
N ILE A 32 4.27 5.04 -5.65
CA ILE A 32 2.92 4.44 -5.65
C ILE A 32 2.75 3.46 -4.48
N LEU A 33 3.77 2.66 -4.16
CA LEU A 33 3.76 1.79 -2.97
C LEU A 33 3.58 2.63 -1.69
N CYS A 34 4.25 3.78 -1.57
CA CYS A 34 4.08 4.70 -0.45
C CYS A 34 2.65 5.26 -0.38
N LEU A 35 2.08 5.68 -1.52
CA LEU A 35 0.73 6.22 -1.58
C LEU A 35 -0.32 5.19 -1.18
N ARG A 36 -0.16 3.94 -1.63
CA ARG A 36 -0.98 2.82 -1.17
C ARG A 36 -0.83 2.58 0.34
N CYS A 37 0.39 2.68 0.86
CA CYS A 37 0.65 2.52 2.30
C CYS A 37 -0.10 3.55 3.15
N CYS A 38 -0.12 4.83 2.74
CA CYS A 38 -0.76 5.89 3.51
C CYS A 38 -2.28 5.95 3.31
N ASN A 39 -2.77 5.71 2.09
CA ASN A 39 -4.19 5.88 1.75
C ASN A 39 -5.03 4.60 1.88
N GLY A 40 -4.40 3.44 2.11
CA GLY A 40 -5.11 2.16 2.22
C GLY A 40 -5.82 1.81 0.91
N ASN A 41 -7.10 1.39 1.00
CA ASN A 41 -7.86 0.86 -0.13
C ASN A 41 -8.46 1.90 -1.10
N VAL A 42 -8.06 3.17 -0.98
CA VAL A 42 -8.58 4.24 -1.84
C VAL A 42 -7.95 4.19 -3.22
N THR A 43 -8.79 4.10 -4.26
CA THR A 43 -8.40 4.26 -5.66
C THR A 43 -7.92 5.69 -5.88
N LEU A 44 -6.72 5.85 -6.42
CA LEU A 44 -6.16 7.17 -6.72
C LEU A 44 -6.47 7.55 -8.15
N GLN A 45 -7.06 8.72 -8.36
CA GLN A 45 -7.28 9.25 -9.70
C GLN A 45 -5.96 9.69 -10.33
N ASP A 46 -5.89 9.69 -11.66
CA ASP A 46 -4.65 10.00 -12.38
C ASP A 46 -4.11 11.41 -12.06
N ASP A 47 -5.00 12.38 -11.86
CA ASP A 47 -4.63 13.74 -11.47
C ASP A 47 -3.99 13.77 -10.07
N GLU A 48 -4.56 13.05 -9.11
CA GLU A 48 -4.03 12.95 -7.75
C GLU A 48 -2.66 12.26 -7.75
N VAL A 49 -2.49 11.18 -8.51
CA VAL A 49 -1.20 10.49 -8.63
C VAL A 49 -0.16 11.42 -9.25
N SER A 50 -0.51 12.13 -10.33
CA SER A 50 0.42 13.06 -10.99
C SER A 50 0.85 14.20 -10.05
N PHE A 51 -0.08 14.74 -9.25
CA PHE A 51 0.19 15.75 -8.24
C PHE A 51 1.14 15.23 -7.16
N GLN A 52 0.88 14.03 -6.61
CA GLN A 52 1.73 13.43 -5.57
C GLN A 52 3.13 13.08 -6.08
N LEU A 53 3.23 12.64 -7.33
CA LEU A 53 4.51 12.37 -7.98
C LEU A 53 5.26 13.65 -8.40
N ARG A 54 4.56 14.81 -8.40
CA ARG A 54 5.05 16.11 -8.87
C ARG A 54 5.49 16.06 -10.33
N ILE A 55 4.67 15.46 -11.17
CA ILE A 55 4.88 15.34 -12.62
C ILE A 55 3.63 15.76 -13.36
N THR A 56 3.76 15.97 -14.66
CA THR A 56 2.59 16.26 -15.50
C THR A 56 1.73 15.00 -15.69
N VAL A 57 0.43 15.19 -15.96
CA VAL A 57 -0.48 14.09 -16.29
C VAL A 57 0.03 13.32 -17.52
N ALA A 58 0.58 14.01 -18.52
CA ALA A 58 1.13 13.37 -19.72
C ALA A 58 2.32 12.45 -19.41
N GLU A 59 3.21 12.85 -18.50
CA GLU A 59 4.30 11.99 -18.02
C GLU A 59 3.76 10.82 -17.19
N TRP A 60 2.76 11.08 -16.33
CA TRP A 60 2.10 10.02 -15.58
C TRP A 60 1.49 8.97 -16.49
N GLN A 61 0.77 9.35 -17.55
CA GLN A 61 0.16 8.39 -18.48
C GLN A 61 1.21 7.49 -19.16
N LYS A 62 2.38 8.04 -19.51
CA LYS A 62 3.50 7.25 -20.04
C LYS A 62 4.02 6.24 -19.01
N THR A 63 4.28 6.68 -17.78
CA THR A 63 4.72 5.78 -16.69
C THR A 63 3.65 4.73 -16.39
N LYS A 64 2.38 5.12 -16.30
CA LYS A 64 1.24 4.25 -16.04
C LYS A 64 1.14 3.14 -17.09
N ALA A 65 1.26 3.48 -18.38
CA ALA A 65 1.28 2.49 -19.46
C ALA A 65 2.42 1.48 -19.29
N THR A 66 3.63 1.95 -18.96
CA THR A 66 4.78 1.07 -18.70
C THR A 66 4.52 0.14 -17.50
N LEU A 67 4.03 0.66 -16.38
CA LEU A 67 3.77 -0.12 -15.17
C LEU A 67 2.62 -1.14 -15.36
N LEU A 68 1.56 -0.75 -16.09
CA LEU A 68 0.46 -1.64 -16.48
C LEU A 68 0.97 -2.78 -17.38
N SER A 69 1.80 -2.47 -18.38
CA SER A 69 2.35 -3.48 -19.31
C SER A 69 3.13 -4.60 -18.60
N LYS A 70 3.75 -4.26 -17.46
CA LYS A 70 4.52 -5.19 -16.63
C LYS A 70 3.71 -5.83 -15.50
N ASN A 71 2.42 -5.49 -15.38
CA ASN A 71 1.52 -5.95 -14.33
C ASN A 71 1.99 -5.60 -12.90
N LEU A 72 2.65 -4.43 -12.76
CA LEU A 72 3.11 -3.92 -11.46
C LEU A 72 2.00 -3.16 -10.73
N ILE A 73 1.12 -2.50 -11.48
CA ILE A 73 -0.08 -1.83 -10.99
C ILE A 73 -1.32 -2.29 -11.78
N GLY A 74 -2.50 -2.14 -11.20
CA GLY A 74 -3.80 -2.31 -11.84
C GLY A 74 -4.30 -1.03 -12.51
N SER A 75 -5.45 -1.12 -13.19
CA SER A 75 -6.12 0.02 -13.82
C SER A 75 -6.59 1.09 -12.82
N ASP A 76 -6.77 0.68 -11.56
CA ASP A 76 -7.08 1.47 -10.37
C ASP A 76 -5.86 2.18 -9.76
N ASN A 77 -4.71 2.11 -10.43
CA ASN A 77 -3.42 2.63 -9.96
C ASN A 77 -2.89 1.97 -8.68
N LEU A 78 -3.42 0.79 -8.31
CA LEU A 78 -3.01 0.06 -7.12
C LEU A 78 -1.98 -1.03 -7.45
N PRO A 79 -1.01 -1.31 -6.55
CA PRO A 79 -0.06 -2.40 -6.76
C PRO A 79 -0.74 -3.78 -6.74
N THR A 80 -0.49 -4.62 -7.75
CA THR A 80 -1.24 -5.88 -7.97
C THR A 80 -1.02 -6.96 -6.91
N ASN A 81 0.18 -7.00 -6.30
CA ASN A 81 0.54 -8.01 -5.30
C ASN A 81 0.67 -7.43 -3.89
N TRP A 82 -0.06 -6.34 -3.59
CA TRP A 82 0.03 -5.64 -2.30
C TRP A 82 -0.29 -6.56 -1.11
N ASP A 83 -1.49 -7.15 -1.08
CA ASP A 83 -1.97 -7.90 0.11
C ASP A 83 -1.15 -9.18 0.37
N LYS A 84 -0.57 -9.77 -0.68
CA LYS A 84 0.33 -10.92 -0.54
C LYS A 84 1.68 -10.53 0.08
N ARG A 85 2.11 -9.29 -0.12
CA ARG A 85 3.42 -8.77 0.33
C ARG A 85 3.33 -7.98 1.63
N GLN A 86 2.17 -7.43 1.97
CA GLN A 86 1.97 -6.61 3.17
C GLN A 86 1.10 -7.36 4.18
N TYR A 87 1.74 -8.21 5.00
CA TYR A 87 1.05 -8.99 6.03
C TYR A 87 0.32 -8.08 7.04
N LEU A 88 -0.95 -8.40 7.31
CA LEU A 88 -1.79 -7.69 8.30
C LEU A 88 -1.27 -7.79 9.75
N SER A 89 -0.35 -8.72 10.03
CA SER A 89 0.17 -8.99 11.38
C SER A 89 0.94 -7.85 12.01
N ASP A 90 1.41 -6.87 11.23
CA ASP A 90 2.15 -5.71 11.76
C ASP A 90 1.29 -4.72 12.51
N SER A 91 -0.03 -4.80 12.31
CA SER A 91 -0.98 -4.06 13.11
C SER A 91 -1.35 -4.86 14.34
N SER A 92 -0.75 -4.50 15.48
CA SER A 92 -1.20 -5.02 16.76
C SER A 92 -2.61 -4.52 17.15
N ALA A 93 -3.24 -3.64 16.35
CA ALA A 93 -4.52 -3.02 16.66
C ALA A 93 -5.64 -4.06 16.90
N ALA A 94 -5.77 -5.07 16.04
CA ALA A 94 -6.78 -6.12 16.21
C ALA A 94 -6.50 -7.01 17.43
N ARG A 95 -5.22 -7.27 17.73
CA ARG A 95 -4.82 -8.01 18.94
C ARG A 95 -5.09 -7.20 20.21
N VAL A 96 -4.77 -5.91 20.19
CA VAL A 96 -4.97 -4.96 21.29
C VAL A 96 -6.46 -4.70 21.51
N ALA A 97 -7.27 -4.58 20.46
CA ALA A 97 -8.72 -4.47 20.54
C ALA A 97 -9.32 -5.70 21.24
N ARG A 98 -9.00 -6.91 20.77
CA ARG A 98 -9.42 -8.17 21.41
C ARG A 98 -8.93 -8.31 22.86
N HIS A 99 -7.73 -7.80 23.18
CA HIS A 99 -7.23 -7.78 24.55
C HIS A 99 -8.03 -6.79 25.43
N ARG A 100 -8.36 -5.60 24.91
CA ARG A 100 -9.16 -4.59 25.61
C ARG A 100 -10.60 -5.06 25.83
N GLU A 101 -11.23 -5.70 24.84
CA GLU A 101 -12.56 -6.30 24.95
C GLU A 101 -12.61 -7.37 26.05
N ARG A 102 -11.68 -8.34 26.03
CA ARG A 102 -11.57 -9.36 27.08
C ARG A 102 -11.35 -8.77 28.47
N LYS A 103 -10.58 -7.68 28.59
CA LYS A 103 -10.40 -6.98 29.87
C LYS A 103 -11.68 -6.28 30.34
N LYS A 104 -12.49 -5.73 29.42
CA LYS A 104 -13.80 -5.14 29.74
C LYS A 104 -14.81 -6.20 30.20
N GLU A 105 -14.86 -7.34 29.52
CA GLU A 105 -15.74 -8.46 29.91
C GLU A 105 -15.39 -9.00 31.29
N ARG A 106 -14.11 -9.18 31.58
CA ARG A 106 -13.65 -9.65 32.90
C ARG A 106 -13.95 -8.67 34.03
N ASN A 107 -13.94 -7.37 33.75
CA ASN A 107 -14.22 -6.33 34.73
C ASN A 107 -15.70 -5.93 34.78
N ARG A 108 -16.59 -6.67 34.08
CA ARG A 108 -18.03 -6.37 34.09
C ARG A 108 -18.58 -6.80 35.46
N PRO A 109 -19.16 -5.88 36.26
CA PRO A 109 -19.72 -6.23 37.55
C PRO A 109 -20.87 -7.22 37.33
N VAL A 110 -20.85 -8.35 38.06
CA VAL A 110 -21.96 -9.30 38.07
C VAL A 110 -23.10 -8.63 38.83
N THR A 111 -24.09 -8.08 38.11
CA THR A 111 -25.37 -7.70 38.71
C THR A 111 -26.11 -8.97 39.12
N LEU A 112 -26.08 -9.27 40.42
CA LEU A 112 -26.95 -10.25 41.06
C LEU A 112 -28.38 -9.68 41.06
N GLN A 113 -29.32 -10.38 40.42
CA GLN A 113 -30.76 -10.18 40.56
C GLN A 113 -31.30 -11.01 41.73
#